data_AF-A0A1I2MEG4-F1
#
_entry.id   AF-A0A1I2MEG4-F1
#
_cell.length_a   1.000
_cell.length_b   1.000
_cell.length_c   1.000
_cell.angle_alpha   90.00
_cell.angle_beta   90.00
_cell.angle_gamma   90.00
#
_symmetry.space_group_name_H-M   'P 1'
#
loop_
_entity.id
_entity.type
_entity.pdbx_description
1 polymer ?
#
loop_
_entity_poly.entity_id
_entity_poly.type
_entity_poly.pdbx_seq_one_letter_code
_entity_poly.pdbx_strand_id
1 'polypeptide(L)'
;MSAEPIHEVGYDPAEILRVLPEEWHAQFLGEYHSALDAAHEIWRFKQLQELLRVWRLHAAAVSNPAFEQAERAVRENRRDEFVSMDEAFPGWADER
;
A
#
# COMPACT_ATOMS: atom_id res chain seq x y z
N MET A 1 -1.36 -21.46 -19.06
CA MET A 1 -1.57 -20.39 -18.07
C MET A 1 -0.49 -20.55 -17.02
N SER A 2 0.57 -19.76 -17.11
CA SER A 2 1.65 -19.78 -16.12
C SER A 2 1.26 -18.80 -15.02
N ALA A 3 1.00 -19.31 -13.82
CA ALA A 3 0.92 -18.47 -12.63
C ALA A 3 2.36 -18.02 -12.34
N GLU A 4 2.74 -16.84 -12.82
CA GLU A 4 3.97 -16.22 -12.33
C GLU A 4 3.81 -16.03 -10.81
N PRO A 5 4.79 -16.44 -10.00
CA PRO A 5 4.73 -16.19 -8.58
C PRO A 5 4.66 -14.69 -8.39
N ILE A 6 3.55 -14.23 -7.82
CA ILE A 6 3.41 -12.88 -7.30
C ILE A 6 4.61 -12.74 -6.37
N HIS A 7 5.60 -11.92 -6.73
CA HIS A 7 6.70 -11.61 -5.83
C HIS A 7 6.04 -10.96 -4.61
N GLU A 8 5.80 -11.76 -3.58
CA GLU A 8 5.41 -11.24 -2.30
C GLU A 8 6.60 -10.43 -1.82
N VAL A 9 6.54 -9.12 -2.05
CA VAL A 9 7.45 -8.16 -1.42
C VAL A 9 7.41 -8.50 0.06
N GLY A 10 8.51 -9.02 0.60
CA GLY A 10 8.56 -9.41 2.01
C GLY A 10 8.28 -8.19 2.88
N TYR A 11 8.07 -8.40 4.18
CA TYR A 11 8.08 -7.30 5.16
C TYR A 11 9.49 -6.75 5.41
N ASP A 12 10.44 -7.03 4.50
CA ASP A 12 11.79 -6.51 4.55
C ASP A 12 11.76 -5.04 4.12
N PRO A 13 12.18 -4.10 4.99
CA PRO A 13 12.25 -2.69 4.67
C PRO A 13 13.05 -2.39 3.39
N ALA A 14 14.08 -3.18 3.09
CA ALA A 14 14.91 -2.98 1.90
C ALA A 14 14.15 -3.33 0.61
N GLU A 15 13.34 -4.40 0.61
CA GLU A 15 12.51 -4.78 -0.53
C GLU A 15 11.37 -3.79 -0.75
N ILE A 16 10.78 -3.25 0.33
CA ILE A 16 9.78 -2.17 0.23
C ILE A 16 10.42 -0.92 -0.40
N LEU A 17 11.60 -0.50 0.08
CA LEU A 17 12.31 0.67 -0.45
C LEU A 17 12.67 0.52 -1.94
N ARG A 18 13.03 -0.69 -2.37
CA ARG A 18 13.40 -0.98 -3.77
C ARG A 18 12.24 -0.79 -4.74
N VAL A 19 11.02 -1.10 -4.30
CA VAL A 19 9.81 -1.04 -5.13
C VAL A 19 9.15 0.34 -5.02
N LEU A 20 9.23 0.96 -3.85
CA LEU A 20 8.64 2.27 -3.59
C LEU A 20 9.28 3.36 -4.49
N PRO A 21 8.49 4.27 -5.10
CA PRO A 21 9.01 5.44 -5.81
C PRO A 21 9.80 6.39 -4.90
N GLU A 22 10.81 7.06 -5.46
CA GLU A 22 11.75 7.90 -4.70
C GLU A 22 11.08 9.02 -3.88
N GLU A 23 9.95 9.54 -4.35
CA GLU A 23 9.20 10.61 -3.65
C GLU A 23 8.72 10.18 -2.25
N TRP A 24 8.46 8.88 -2.05
CA TRP A 24 7.95 8.33 -0.80
C TRP A 24 9.08 7.81 0.11
N HIS A 25 10.32 7.73 -0.36
CA HIS A 25 11.44 7.16 0.40
C HIS A 25 11.70 7.93 1.70
N ALA A 26 11.68 9.27 1.64
CA ALA A 26 11.95 10.11 2.80
C ALA A 26 10.90 9.92 3.91
N GLN A 27 9.63 9.79 3.52
CA GLN A 27 8.54 9.55 4.47
C GLN A 27 8.65 8.15 5.08
N PHE A 28 8.85 7.13 4.25
CA PHE A 28 9.02 5.75 4.72
C PHE A 28 10.17 5.62 5.72
N LEU A 29 11.35 6.18 5.40
CA LEU A 29 12.51 6.12 6.28
C LEU A 29 12.30 6.89 7.59
N GLY A 30 11.61 8.02 7.56
CA GLY A 30 11.26 8.78 8.76
C GLY A 30 10.36 8.00 9.71
N GLU A 31 9.28 7.41 9.18
CA GLU A 31 8.35 6.60 9.96
C GLU A 31 9.02 5.30 10.45
N TYR A 32 9.84 4.66 9.61
CA TYR A 32 10.58 3.45 9.96
C TYR A 32 11.57 3.70 11.10
N HIS A 33 12.39 4.73 11.02
CA HIS A 33 13.33 5.07 12.10
C HIS A 33 12.60 5.43 13.40
N SER A 34 11.50 6.20 13.33
CA SER A 34 10.70 6.52 14.52
C SER A 34 10.10 5.27 15.15
N ALA A 35 9.63 4.30 14.35
CA ALA A 35 9.07 3.06 14.86
C ALA A 35 10.17 2.13 15.40
N LEU A 36 11.36 2.13 14.81
CA LEU A 36 12.52 1.35 15.26
C LEU A 36 13.05 1.88 16.60
N ASP A 37 13.19 3.20 16.75
CA ASP A 37 13.58 3.84 18.02
C ASP A 37 12.53 3.59 19.12
N ALA A 38 11.27 3.44 18.73
CA ALA A 38 10.20 3.06 19.64
C ALA A 38 10.25 1.56 19.99
N ALA A 39 10.79 0.69 19.13
CA ALA A 39 10.72 -0.77 19.25
C ALA A 39 11.59 -1.40 20.36
N HIS A 40 12.04 -0.62 21.34
CA HIS A 40 12.71 -1.13 22.54
C HIS A 40 11.79 -1.99 23.43
N GLU A 41 10.47 -1.86 23.28
CA GLU A 41 9.49 -2.68 23.98
C GLU A 41 8.80 -3.67 23.02
N ILE A 42 8.57 -4.90 23.48
CA ILE A 42 8.01 -6.01 22.67
C ILE A 42 6.65 -5.66 22.04
N TRP A 43 5.82 -4.83 22.70
CA TRP A 43 4.55 -4.38 22.14
C TRP A 43 4.72 -3.33 21.03
N ARG A 44 5.80 -2.56 21.04
CA ARG A 44 6.13 -1.60 19.98
C ARG A 44 6.73 -2.26 18.74
N PHE A 45 7.23 -3.49 18.87
CA PHE A 45 7.57 -4.33 17.71
C PHE A 45 6.35 -4.63 16.82
N LYS A 46 5.15 -4.76 17.41
CA LYS A 46 3.92 -4.90 16.61
C LYS A 46 3.59 -3.65 15.80
N GLN A 47 3.88 -2.46 16.33
CA GLN A 47 3.71 -1.21 15.58
C GLN A 47 4.65 -1.14 14.38
N LEU A 48 5.90 -1.58 14.54
CA LEU A 48 6.84 -1.69 13.42
C LEU A 48 6.34 -2.67 12.36
N GLN A 49 5.83 -3.83 12.76
CA GLN A 49 5.25 -4.81 11.82
C GLN A 49 4.05 -4.25 11.05
N GLU A 50 3.18 -3.50 11.72
CA GLU A 50 2.01 -2.89 11.08
C GLU A 50 2.41 -1.78 10.11
N LEU A 51 3.40 -0.97 10.49
CA LEU A 51 3.99 0.04 9.60
C LEU A 51 4.50 -0.61 8.30
N LEU A 52 5.28 -1.68 8.41
CA LEU A 52 5.84 -2.39 7.25
C LEU A 52 4.74 -3.01 6.37
N ARG A 53 3.63 -3.48 6.96
CA ARG A 53 2.46 -3.96 6.20
C ARG A 53 1.81 -2.85 5.37
N VAL A 54 1.57 -1.70 5.99
CA VAL A 54 0.97 -0.54 5.32
C VAL A 54 1.85 -0.07 4.17
N TRP A 55 3.15 0.08 4.43
CA TRP A 55 4.09 0.55 3.41
C TRP A 55 4.31 -0.44 2.28
N ARG A 56 4.26 -1.76 2.55
CA ARG A 56 4.25 -2.79 1.51
C ARG A 56 3.03 -2.63 0.59
N LEU A 57 1.83 -2.47 1.16
CA LEU A 57 0.60 -2.30 0.38
C LEU A 57 0.66 -0.99 -0.43
N HIS A 58 1.16 0.08 0.18
CA HIS A 58 1.32 1.35 -0.51
C HIS A 58 2.29 1.23 -1.67
N ALA A 59 3.48 0.66 -1.47
CA ALA A 59 4.46 0.41 -2.53
C ALA A 59 3.88 -0.42 -3.67
N ALA A 60 3.11 -1.48 -3.37
CA ALA A 60 2.44 -2.28 -4.39
C ALA A 60 1.40 -1.48 -5.20
N ALA A 61 0.68 -0.56 -4.55
CA ALA A 61 -0.28 0.31 -5.21
C ALA A 61 0.43 1.33 -6.12
N VAL A 62 1.34 2.15 -5.58
CA VAL A 62 1.95 3.25 -6.33
C VAL A 62 2.91 2.79 -7.42
N SER A 63 3.49 1.58 -7.30
CA SER A 63 4.35 1.01 -8.34
C SER A 63 3.56 0.42 -9.51
N ASN A 64 2.24 0.29 -9.37
CA ASN A 64 1.38 -0.16 -10.44
C ASN A 64 1.00 1.03 -11.34
N PRO A 65 1.37 1.06 -12.62
CA PRO A 65 1.02 2.18 -13.51
C PRO A 65 -0.50 2.33 -13.71
N ALA A 66 -1.30 1.30 -13.43
CA ALA A 66 -2.76 1.43 -13.42
C ALA A 66 -3.26 2.28 -12.24
N PHE A 67 -2.51 2.33 -11.13
CA PHE A 67 -2.85 3.15 -9.96
C PHE A 67 -2.69 4.64 -10.25
N GLU A 68 -1.57 5.06 -10.86
CA GLU A 68 -1.40 6.46 -11.28
C GLU A 68 -2.47 6.90 -12.28
N GLN A 69 -2.84 6.00 -13.21
CA GLN A 69 -3.91 6.28 -14.17
C GLN A 69 -5.27 6.43 -13.49
N ALA A 70 -5.60 5.56 -12.54
CA ALA A 70 -6.82 5.67 -11.74
C ALA A 70 -6.83 6.95 -10.89
N GLU A 71 -5.71 7.30 -10.26
CA GLU A 71 -5.60 8.53 -9.47
C GLU A 71 -5.79 9.77 -10.35
N ARG A 72 -5.20 9.77 -11.55
CA ARG A 72 -5.40 10.83 -12.54
C ARG A 72 -6.85 10.92 -12.99
N ALA A 73 -7.50 9.79 -13.29
CA ALA A 73 -8.92 9.76 -13.67
C ALA A 73 -9.82 10.33 -12.56
N VAL A 74 -9.52 10.04 -11.29
CA VAL A 74 -10.21 10.64 -10.14
C VAL A 74 -9.98 12.16 -10.08
N ARG A 75 -8.72 12.62 -10.23
CA ARG A 75 -8.38 14.06 -10.23
C ARG A 75 -9.03 14.80 -11.41
N GLU A 76 -9.16 14.16 -12.56
CA GLU A 76 -9.83 14.66 -13.77
C GLU A 76 -11.36 14.50 -13.73
N ASN A 77 -11.91 13.94 -12.64
CA ASN A 77 -13.34 13.67 -12.45
C ASN A 77 -13.98 12.76 -13.54
N ARG A 78 -13.18 11.87 -14.13
CA ARG A 78 -13.59 10.83 -15.08
C ARG A 78 -14.21 9.64 -14.35
N ARG A 79 -15.36 9.91 -13.70
CA ARG A 79 -16.05 8.95 -12.82
C ARG A 79 -16.72 7.79 -13.56
N ASP A 80 -16.89 7.92 -14.86
CA ASP A 80 -17.45 6.91 -15.77
C ASP A 80 -16.56 5.67 -15.93
N GLU A 81 -15.27 5.77 -15.58
CA GLU A 81 -14.33 4.65 -15.57
C GLU A 81 -14.39 3.80 -14.29
N PHE A 82 -15.20 4.20 -13.31
CA PHE A 82 -15.34 3.52 -12.04
C PHE A 82 -16.74 2.98 -11.84
N VAL A 83 -16.83 1.77 -11.30
CA VAL A 83 -18.09 1.16 -10.87
C VAL A 83 -18.25 1.41 -9.38
N SER A 84 -19.47 1.72 -8.94
CA SER A 84 -19.77 1.89 -7.51
C SER A 84 -19.50 0.59 -6.74
N MET A 85 -19.11 0.70 -5.47
CA MET A 85 -18.89 -0.48 -4.63
C MET A 85 -20.15 -1.34 -4.48
N ASP A 86 -21.32 -0.71 -4.45
CA ASP A 86 -22.63 -1.39 -4.42
C ASP A 86 -22.96 -2.09 -5.75
N GLU A 87 -22.52 -1.52 -6.87
CA GLU A 87 -22.76 -2.09 -8.20
C GLU A 87 -21.80 -3.25 -8.51
N ALA A 88 -20.54 -3.15 -8.06
CA ALA A 88 -19.57 -4.24 -8.17
C ALA A 88 -19.86 -5.38 -7.19
N PHE A 89 -20.36 -5.05 -5.98
CA PHE A 89 -20.68 -6.00 -4.91
C PHE A 89 -22.07 -5.70 -4.32
N PRO A 90 -23.13 -6.26 -4.93
CA PRO A 90 -24.50 -6.04 -4.47
C PRO A 90 -24.68 -6.48 -3.01
N GLY A 91 -25.21 -5.58 -2.16
CA GLY A 91 -25.48 -5.85 -0.74
C GLY A 91 -24.32 -5.51 0.21
N TRP A 92 -23.20 -4.99 -0.30
CA TRP A 92 -22.05 -4.61 0.53
C TRP A 92 -22.39 -3.55 1.60
N ALA A 93 -23.31 -2.63 1.31
CA ALA A 93 -23.71 -1.59 2.23
C ALA A 93 -24.53 -2.11 3.43
N ASP A 94 -25.08 -3.32 3.33
CA ASP A 94 -25.98 -3.91 4.33
C ASP A 94 -25.23 -4.67 5.44
N GLU A 95 -23.92 -4.88 5.29
CA GLU A 95 -23.07 -5.60 6.25
C GLU A 95 -22.37 -4.67 7.29
N ARG A 96 -22.74 -3.38 7.39
CA ARG A 96 -22.11 -2.40 8.29
C ARG A 96 -22.72 -2.26 9.67
#